data_AF-A0AAU9JK84-F1
#
_entry.id   AF-A0AAU9JK84-F1
#
_cell.length_a   1.000
_cell.length_b   1.000
_cell.length_c   1.000
_cell.angle_alpha   90.00
_cell.angle_beta   90.00
_cell.angle_gamma   90.00
#
_symmetry.space_group_name_H-M   'P 1'
#
loop_
_entity.id
_entity.type
_entity.pdbx_description
1 polymer ?
#
loop_
_entity_poly.entity_id
_entity_poly.type
_entity_poly.pdbx_seq_one_letter_code
_entity_poly.pdbx_strand_id
1 'polypeptide(L)'
;MDCYSNIYELWLSFIINMRQFGLILLLLASYTLAMEHSSCSTITCSSTKAAAGSNCVTVSGSTVTLNPCEDGSYCNGIEQFQSDDNHYNAQCNTYSTSTSDPCPSYHSNQLSTYLYCCQNSDCASNNCDTSNNECIGIAEDGACSSSDACEADLYCSGGSSGTCVPTKSNKKSCSNDYECDPGYGCYGSSFCLQYFSLDDGEATFDDKFCKSGISKNYKCDSVSIYVNGNKVSEPWACTIGQTCTYTWTIAGNSYTDSSTCECDGKGSNTGYCPIRDLPAITGYSDDFYEKFQYDSSDCSGSMAHITSLNYLSSLVYCNSIDQDGLDYRNEMIMIKEAWSLYASGQIDDCASDMGIFDPSEDIDSWDSAEFLALSGLLILLN
;
A
#
# COMPACT_ATOMS: atom_id res chain seq x y z
N MET A 1 -39.08 51.89 -34.87
CA MET A 1 -37.76 51.28 -34.58
C MET A 1 -37.89 50.69 -33.21
N ASP A 2 -38.05 49.37 -33.12
CA ASP A 2 -38.00 48.49 -31.92
C ASP A 2 -38.71 47.16 -32.22
N CYS A 3 -38.25 46.47 -33.27
CA CYS A 3 -38.69 45.11 -33.60
C CYS A 3 -37.53 44.17 -33.99
N TYR A 4 -36.28 44.63 -33.85
CA TYR A 4 -35.09 43.84 -34.15
C TYR A 4 -34.31 43.38 -32.90
N SER A 5 -34.67 43.84 -31.70
CA SER A 5 -33.96 43.45 -30.46
C SER A 5 -34.38 42.08 -29.92
N ASN A 6 -35.62 41.62 -30.19
CA ASN A 6 -36.14 40.37 -29.59
C ASN A 6 -35.80 39.11 -30.40
N ILE A 7 -35.46 39.23 -31.69
CA ILE A 7 -35.06 38.08 -32.51
C ILE A 7 -33.60 37.67 -32.22
N TYR A 8 -32.74 38.63 -31.86
CA TYR A 8 -31.34 38.35 -31.54
C TYR A 8 -31.18 37.65 -30.18
N GLU A 9 -31.97 37.98 -29.16
CA GLU A 9 -31.91 37.29 -27.86
C GLU A 9 -32.51 35.87 -27.91
N LEU A 10 -33.54 35.65 -28.74
CA LEU A 10 -34.07 34.30 -28.98
C LEU A 10 -33.11 33.45 -29.82
N TRP A 11 -32.38 34.03 -30.78
CA TRP A 11 -31.35 33.32 -31.55
C TRP A 11 -30.09 33.03 -30.72
N LEU A 12 -29.63 33.95 -29.87
CA LEU A 12 -28.51 33.68 -28.96
C LEU A 12 -28.88 32.62 -27.92
N SER A 13 -30.10 32.65 -27.39
CA SER A 13 -30.58 31.62 -26.45
C SER A 13 -30.74 30.25 -27.11
N PHE A 14 -31.08 30.19 -28.40
CA PHE A 14 -31.14 28.94 -29.17
C PHE A 14 -29.75 28.40 -29.53
N ILE A 15 -28.78 29.27 -29.85
CA ILE A 15 -27.38 28.88 -30.11
C ILE A 15 -26.66 28.47 -28.81
N ILE A 16 -26.94 29.12 -27.69
CA ILE A 16 -26.38 28.76 -26.37
C ILE A 16 -26.96 27.42 -25.89
N ASN A 17 -28.26 27.18 -26.08
CA ASN A 17 -28.86 25.88 -25.75
C ASN A 17 -28.40 24.75 -26.70
N MET A 18 -28.16 25.01 -27.99
CA MET A 18 -27.58 23.99 -28.90
C MET A 18 -26.09 23.72 -28.62
N ARG A 19 -25.32 24.70 -28.12
CA ARG A 19 -23.93 24.45 -27.68
C ARG A 19 -23.84 23.69 -26.36
N GLN A 20 -24.80 23.87 -25.45
CA GLN A 20 -24.87 23.07 -24.23
C GLN A 20 -25.35 21.64 -24.49
N PHE A 21 -26.28 21.42 -25.42
CA PHE A 21 -26.63 20.06 -25.85
C PHE A 21 -25.50 19.35 -26.60
N GLY A 22 -24.70 20.08 -27.40
CA GLY A 22 -23.52 19.52 -28.08
C GLY A 22 -22.38 19.16 -27.13
N LEU A 23 -22.12 19.96 -26.09
CA LEU A 23 -21.13 19.66 -25.06
C LEU A 23 -21.60 18.55 -24.11
N ILE A 24 -22.89 18.49 -23.79
CA ILE A 24 -23.46 17.39 -22.99
C ILE A 24 -23.51 16.08 -23.80
N LEU A 25 -23.73 16.12 -25.12
CA LEU A 25 -23.63 14.95 -26.00
C LEU A 25 -22.18 14.53 -26.27
N LEU A 26 -21.20 15.43 -26.29
CA LEU A 26 -19.77 15.11 -26.37
C LEU A 26 -19.23 14.57 -25.02
N LEU A 27 -19.74 15.09 -23.91
CA LEU A 27 -19.43 14.58 -22.56
C LEU A 27 -20.15 13.25 -22.30
N LEU A 28 -21.37 13.04 -22.80
CA LEU A 28 -22.05 11.74 -22.79
C LEU A 28 -21.41 10.77 -23.77
N ALA A 29 -20.92 11.21 -24.94
CA ALA A 29 -20.19 10.36 -25.88
C ALA A 29 -18.79 9.97 -25.37
N SER A 30 -18.11 10.82 -24.61
CA SER A 30 -16.86 10.48 -23.93
C SER A 30 -17.11 9.63 -22.68
N TYR A 31 -18.22 9.85 -21.96
CA TYR A 31 -18.65 8.95 -20.89
C TYR A 31 -19.10 7.59 -21.44
N THR A 32 -19.73 7.51 -22.62
CA THR A 32 -20.06 6.23 -23.26
C THR A 32 -18.85 5.59 -23.93
N LEU A 33 -17.88 6.32 -24.49
CA LEU A 33 -16.65 5.67 -24.98
C LEU A 33 -15.76 5.16 -23.82
N ALA A 34 -15.82 5.78 -22.65
CA ALA A 34 -15.16 5.31 -21.43
C ALA A 34 -15.97 4.24 -20.67
N MET A 35 -17.30 4.17 -20.83
CA MET A 35 -18.18 3.16 -20.20
C MET A 35 -18.70 2.04 -21.14
N GLU A 36 -18.52 2.12 -22.47
CA GLU A 36 -19.06 1.17 -23.46
C GLU A 36 -17.99 0.35 -24.21
N HIS A 37 -16.79 0.19 -23.67
CA HIS A 37 -16.01 -0.95 -24.12
C HIS A 37 -16.53 -2.22 -23.44
N SER A 38 -17.59 -2.77 -24.04
CA SER A 38 -17.96 -4.19 -23.99
C SER A 38 -16.84 -5.14 -24.47
N SER A 39 -15.66 -4.59 -24.79
CA SER A 39 -14.45 -5.27 -25.22
C SER A 39 -13.22 -4.64 -24.55
N CYS A 40 -12.58 -5.40 -23.68
CA CYS A 40 -11.26 -5.11 -23.10
C CYS A 40 -10.24 -4.74 -24.20
N SER A 41 -9.27 -3.87 -23.90
CA SER A 41 -8.11 -3.69 -24.78
C SER A 41 -7.20 -4.92 -24.70
N THR A 42 -6.56 -5.31 -25.80
CA THR A 42 -5.53 -6.36 -25.79
C THR A 42 -4.21 -5.75 -25.35
N ILE A 43 -3.64 -6.21 -24.25
CA ILE A 43 -2.33 -5.80 -23.76
C ILE A 43 -1.31 -6.86 -24.18
N THR A 44 -0.16 -6.42 -24.67
CA THR A 44 0.89 -7.31 -25.18
C THR A 44 2.26 -6.86 -24.73
N CYS A 45 3.12 -7.81 -24.37
CA CYS A 45 4.53 -7.56 -24.11
C CYS A 45 5.33 -7.57 -25.42
N SER A 46 6.17 -6.56 -25.60
CA SER A 46 7.18 -6.51 -26.64
C SER A 46 8.45 -7.19 -26.14
N SER A 47 9.08 -7.99 -27.00
CA SER A 47 10.42 -8.53 -26.75
C SER A 47 11.54 -7.50 -26.98
N THR A 48 11.20 -6.30 -27.48
CA THR A 48 12.16 -5.25 -27.76
C THR A 48 12.14 -4.23 -26.63
N LYS A 49 13.31 -4.03 -25.99
CA LYS A 49 13.47 -2.98 -24.98
C LYS A 49 13.49 -1.58 -25.63
N ALA A 50 12.84 -0.62 -25.00
CA ALA A 50 12.78 0.78 -25.38
C ALA A 50 13.96 1.54 -24.76
N ALA A 51 14.70 2.27 -25.59
CA ALA A 51 15.79 3.14 -25.14
C ALA A 51 15.25 4.34 -24.34
N ALA A 52 16.10 4.96 -23.52
CA ALA A 52 15.76 6.20 -22.80
C ALA A 52 15.19 7.28 -23.74
N GLY A 53 14.11 7.93 -23.32
CA GLY A 53 13.33 8.90 -24.09
C GLY A 53 12.36 8.29 -25.13
N SER A 54 12.37 6.96 -25.31
CA SER A 54 11.40 6.25 -26.14
C SER A 54 10.17 5.86 -25.33
N ASN A 55 9.08 5.56 -26.03
CA ASN A 55 7.83 5.15 -25.40
C ASN A 55 7.95 3.71 -24.86
N CYS A 56 7.71 3.53 -23.56
CA CYS A 56 7.55 2.22 -22.95
C CYS A 56 6.11 1.70 -23.05
N VAL A 57 5.14 2.57 -23.32
CA VAL A 57 3.75 2.19 -23.61
C VAL A 57 3.34 2.78 -24.95
N THR A 58 2.80 1.93 -25.82
CA THR A 58 2.32 2.33 -27.15
C THR A 58 0.91 1.81 -27.37
N VAL A 59 0.06 2.65 -27.96
CA VAL A 59 -1.35 2.29 -28.23
C VAL A 59 -1.59 2.35 -29.73
N SER A 60 -2.14 1.27 -30.28
CA SER A 60 -2.51 1.15 -31.68
C SER A 60 -3.87 0.47 -31.81
N GLY A 61 -4.92 1.27 -31.98
CA GLY A 61 -6.30 0.76 -32.00
C GLY A 61 -6.72 0.26 -30.61
N SER A 62 -7.19 -0.98 -30.53
CA SER A 62 -7.56 -1.66 -29.27
C SER A 62 -6.40 -2.46 -28.66
N THR A 63 -5.17 -2.27 -29.15
CA THR A 63 -3.98 -2.96 -28.64
C THR A 63 -3.06 -1.98 -27.93
N VAL A 64 -2.68 -2.33 -26.71
CA VAL A 64 -1.64 -1.69 -25.92
C VAL A 64 -0.41 -2.58 -25.96
N THR A 65 0.73 -2.04 -26.36
CA THR A 65 2.00 -2.75 -26.37
C THR A 65 2.94 -2.12 -25.35
N LEU A 66 3.36 -2.96 -24.42
CA LEU A 66 4.30 -2.68 -23.35
C LEU A 66 5.72 -3.01 -23.83
N ASN A 67 6.62 -2.02 -23.82
CA ASN A 67 8.02 -2.16 -24.21
C ASN A 67 8.86 -1.89 -22.97
N PRO A 68 9.49 -2.92 -22.37
CA PRO A 68 10.35 -2.71 -21.21
C PRO A 68 11.48 -1.73 -21.50
N CYS A 69 11.95 -1.02 -20.50
CA CYS A 69 13.05 -0.07 -20.71
C CYS A 69 14.40 -0.80 -20.74
N GLU A 70 15.38 -0.24 -21.46
CA GLU A 70 16.77 -0.67 -21.35
C GLU A 70 17.31 -0.46 -19.93
N ASP A 71 18.27 -1.29 -19.53
CA ASP A 71 18.86 -1.28 -18.19
C ASP A 71 19.34 0.13 -17.77
N GLY A 72 19.07 0.52 -16.52
CA GLY A 72 19.36 1.87 -16.03
C GLY A 72 18.29 2.92 -16.39
N SER A 73 17.16 2.49 -16.96
CA SER A 73 15.97 3.31 -17.19
C SER A 73 14.71 2.66 -16.60
N TYR A 74 13.68 3.46 -16.32
CA TYR A 74 12.37 3.01 -15.84
C TYR A 74 11.23 3.64 -16.65
N CYS A 75 10.07 2.98 -16.70
CA CYS A 75 8.91 3.49 -17.40
C CYS A 75 8.15 4.49 -16.51
N ASN A 76 8.21 5.78 -16.85
CA ASN A 76 7.57 6.83 -16.06
C ASN A 76 6.10 7.02 -16.46
N GLY A 77 5.19 7.01 -15.48
CA GLY A 77 3.75 7.11 -15.71
C GLY A 77 3.05 5.76 -15.81
N ILE A 78 3.66 4.68 -15.29
CA ILE A 78 2.98 3.39 -15.16
C ILE A 78 1.80 3.49 -14.19
N GLU A 79 1.91 4.37 -13.19
CA GLU A 79 0.81 4.73 -12.30
C GLU A 79 -0.40 5.31 -13.05
N GLN A 80 -0.24 5.81 -14.28
CA GLN A 80 -1.35 6.33 -15.09
C GLN A 80 -2.26 5.24 -15.67
N PHE A 81 -1.85 3.96 -15.62
CA PHE A 81 -2.77 2.85 -15.89
C PHE A 81 -3.95 2.82 -14.89
N GLN A 82 -3.84 3.51 -13.76
CA GLN A 82 -4.85 3.58 -12.70
C GLN A 82 -5.81 4.77 -12.83
N SER A 83 -5.63 5.66 -13.81
CA SER A 83 -6.46 6.88 -13.95
C SER A 83 -7.29 6.88 -15.23
N ASP A 84 -8.57 7.23 -15.10
CA ASP A 84 -9.53 7.35 -16.21
C ASP A 84 -9.18 8.45 -17.25
N ASP A 85 -8.13 9.25 -16.99
CA ASP A 85 -7.69 10.33 -17.85
C ASP A 85 -6.60 9.88 -18.83
N ASN A 86 -7.02 9.53 -20.05
CA ASN A 86 -6.26 9.46 -21.31
C ASN A 86 -4.76 9.85 -21.29
N HIS A 87 -3.85 9.00 -20.79
CA HIS A 87 -2.41 9.17 -21.00
C HIS A 87 -1.65 7.84 -21.07
N TYR A 88 -1.75 7.11 -22.18
CA TYR A 88 -0.94 5.90 -22.43
C TYR A 88 0.42 6.18 -23.07
N ASN A 89 0.95 7.39 -22.94
CA ASN A 89 2.21 7.78 -23.58
C ASN A 89 3.30 7.91 -22.52
N ALA A 90 3.60 6.78 -21.88
CA ALA A 90 4.68 6.66 -20.91
C ALA A 90 6.02 6.49 -21.64
N GLN A 91 7.08 7.10 -21.09
CA GLN A 91 8.42 7.09 -21.68
C GLN A 91 9.44 6.52 -20.69
N CYS A 92 10.48 5.89 -21.26
CA CYS A 92 11.63 5.44 -20.48
C CYS A 92 12.46 6.64 -20.01
N ASN A 93 12.57 6.81 -18.70
CA ASN A 93 13.41 7.82 -18.06
C ASN A 93 14.65 7.16 -17.44
N THR A 94 15.75 7.89 -17.38
CA THR A 94 16.96 7.41 -16.69
C THR A 94 16.82 7.63 -15.19
N TYR A 95 17.33 6.70 -14.39
CA TYR A 95 17.39 6.88 -12.94
C TYR A 95 18.26 8.10 -12.60
N SER A 96 17.72 9.03 -11.80
CA SER A 96 18.49 10.16 -11.29
C SER A 96 19.33 9.72 -10.09
N THR A 97 20.66 9.82 -10.19
CA THR A 97 21.57 9.61 -9.06
C THR A 97 21.72 10.90 -8.27
N SER A 98 20.67 11.26 -7.55
CA SER A 98 20.72 12.36 -6.58
C SER A 98 21.41 11.90 -5.31
N THR A 99 22.68 12.23 -5.13
CA THR A 99 23.34 12.21 -3.82
C THR A 99 22.91 13.47 -3.06
N SER A 100 21.70 13.45 -2.49
CA SER A 100 21.27 14.50 -1.57
C SER A 100 22.02 14.35 -0.26
N ASP A 101 22.48 15.48 0.27
CA ASP A 101 23.03 15.60 1.62
C ASP A 101 21.99 15.06 2.64
N PRO A 102 22.32 14.03 3.43
CA PRO A 102 21.40 13.45 4.42
C PRO A 102 21.10 14.38 5.60
N CYS A 103 21.78 15.53 5.68
CA CYS A 103 21.51 16.58 6.66
C CYS A 103 20.81 17.81 6.02
N PRO A 104 19.53 17.71 5.61
CA PRO A 104 18.76 18.89 5.25
C PRO A 104 18.63 19.82 6.46
N SER A 105 18.55 21.12 6.22
CA SER A 105 18.44 22.17 7.26
C SER A 105 17.15 22.15 8.10
N TYR A 106 16.33 21.10 7.99
CA TYR A 106 15.05 20.91 8.67
C TYR A 106 14.95 19.47 9.20
N HIS A 107 15.66 19.16 10.29
CA HIS A 107 15.35 17.99 11.09
C HIS A 107 14.36 18.37 12.20
N SER A 108 13.38 17.51 12.44
CA SER A 108 12.47 17.69 13.58
C SER A 108 13.29 17.57 14.86
N ASN A 109 13.19 18.56 15.75
CA ASN A 109 13.69 18.37 17.11
C ASN A 109 12.85 17.23 17.72
N GLN A 110 13.48 16.13 18.16
CA GLN A 110 12.90 14.93 18.80
C GLN A 110 12.82 13.65 17.95
N LEU A 111 13.89 13.32 17.22
CA LEU A 111 14.09 12.00 16.64
C LEU A 111 14.27 10.93 17.74
N SER A 112 13.68 9.75 17.55
CA SER A 112 13.82 8.60 18.44
C SER A 112 15.25 8.03 18.41
N THR A 113 15.58 7.18 19.39
CA THR A 113 16.82 6.39 19.39
C THR A 113 17.02 5.67 18.06
N TYR A 114 18.29 5.56 17.66
CA TYR A 114 18.78 4.95 16.42
C TYR A 114 18.50 5.74 15.14
N LEU A 115 17.56 6.70 15.15
CA LEU A 115 17.31 7.56 13.99
C LEU A 115 18.50 8.45 13.61
N TYR A 116 18.61 8.72 12.30
CA TYR A 116 19.73 9.45 11.73
C TYR A 116 19.73 10.90 12.22
N CYS A 117 20.84 11.35 12.79
CA CYS A 117 20.99 12.69 13.35
C CYS A 117 22.27 13.39 12.88
N CYS A 118 22.23 14.71 12.84
CA CYS A 118 23.38 15.53 12.44
C CYS A 118 23.96 16.30 13.65
N GLN A 119 23.16 16.49 14.70
CA GLN A 119 23.53 17.17 15.93
C GLN A 119 22.68 16.67 17.10
N ASN A 120 23.18 16.85 18.32
CA ASN A 120 22.51 16.40 19.54
C ASN A 120 21.06 16.85 19.66
N SER A 121 20.76 18.10 19.28
CA SER A 121 19.41 18.67 19.41
C SER A 121 18.37 18.05 18.49
N ASP A 122 18.80 17.27 17.48
CA ASP A 122 17.88 16.54 16.61
C ASP A 122 17.23 15.38 17.39
N CYS A 123 17.96 14.79 18.34
CA CYS A 123 17.55 13.61 19.10
C CYS A 123 16.69 13.95 20.32
N ALA A 124 15.69 13.12 20.62
CA ALA A 124 14.85 13.22 21.80
C ALA A 124 15.66 13.08 23.11
N SER A 125 16.72 12.28 23.08
CA SER A 125 17.70 12.13 24.16
C SER A 125 18.68 13.30 24.29
N ASN A 126 18.68 14.22 23.32
CA ASN A 126 19.67 15.28 23.13
C ASN A 126 21.12 14.73 23.01
N ASN A 127 21.27 13.52 22.45
CA ASN A 127 22.55 12.85 22.27
C ASN A 127 22.62 12.20 20.88
N CYS A 128 23.50 12.73 20.02
CA CYS A 128 23.77 12.22 18.67
C CYS A 128 25.20 11.68 18.63
N ASP A 129 25.36 10.42 18.27
CA ASP A 129 26.66 9.86 17.95
C ASP A 129 27.07 10.29 16.55
N THR A 130 27.80 11.40 16.45
CA THR A 130 28.31 11.94 15.17
C THR A 130 29.26 11.01 14.41
N SER A 131 29.73 9.91 15.02
CA SER A 131 30.58 8.93 14.31
C SER A 131 29.76 7.99 13.43
N ASN A 132 28.53 7.67 13.84
CA ASN A 132 27.57 6.86 13.10
C ASN A 132 26.38 7.68 12.56
N ASN A 133 26.26 8.95 12.99
CA ASN A 133 25.12 9.84 12.76
C ASN A 133 23.81 9.27 13.29
N GLU A 134 23.81 8.72 14.51
CA GLU A 134 22.65 8.04 15.11
C GLU A 134 22.29 8.61 16.48
N CYS A 135 20.99 8.72 16.77
CA CYS A 135 20.52 9.12 18.08
C CYS A 135 20.79 8.04 19.13
N ILE A 136 21.49 8.41 20.20
CA ILE A 136 21.80 7.50 21.31
C ILE A 136 20.75 7.66 22.39
N GLY A 137 20.08 6.56 22.75
CA GLY A 137 19.05 6.54 23.78
C GLY A 137 19.58 6.78 25.19
N ILE A 138 18.65 7.09 26.09
CA ILE A 138 18.89 7.18 27.53
C ILE A 138 18.73 5.79 28.15
N ALA A 139 19.80 5.30 28.80
CA ALA A 139 19.82 4.00 29.44
C ALA A 139 18.82 3.86 30.61
N GLU A 140 18.63 2.63 31.06
CA GLU A 140 17.78 2.28 32.22
C GLU A 140 18.09 3.16 33.44
N ASP A 141 17.03 3.52 34.17
CA ASP A 141 17.03 4.46 35.30
C ASP A 141 17.40 5.93 34.96
N GLY A 142 17.74 6.22 33.71
CA GLY A 142 18.00 7.57 33.23
C GLY A 142 16.73 8.42 33.16
N ALA A 143 16.87 9.72 33.46
CA ALA A 143 15.74 10.66 33.42
C ALA A 143 15.34 10.97 31.97
N CYS A 144 14.05 10.88 31.66
CA CYS A 144 13.51 11.04 30.32
C CYS A 144 12.26 11.93 30.32
N SER A 145 11.93 12.46 29.14
CA SER A 145 10.71 13.25 28.90
C SER A 145 9.75 12.63 27.89
N SER A 146 10.18 11.59 27.17
CA SER A 146 9.39 10.82 26.21
C SER A 146 10.00 9.43 26.06
N SER A 147 9.19 8.45 25.65
CA SER A 147 9.70 7.09 25.38
C SER A 147 10.68 7.05 24.21
N ASP A 148 10.54 7.95 23.23
CA ASP A 148 11.47 8.10 22.09
C ASP A 148 12.91 8.47 22.53
N ALA A 149 13.09 9.01 23.73
CA ALA A 149 14.39 9.38 24.26
C ALA A 149 15.14 8.20 24.91
N CYS A 150 14.47 7.09 25.22
CA CYS A 150 15.06 5.95 25.91
C CYS A 150 15.81 5.03 24.93
N GLU A 151 16.72 4.20 25.43
CA GLU A 151 17.31 3.10 24.65
C GLU A 151 16.22 2.11 24.13
N ALA A 152 16.59 1.26 23.18
CA ALA A 152 15.75 0.16 22.72
C ALA A 152 15.25 -0.70 23.90
N ASP A 153 14.06 -1.29 23.76
CA ASP A 153 13.38 -2.08 24.79
C ASP A 153 13.11 -1.34 26.12
N LEU A 154 13.25 -0.01 26.13
CA LEU A 154 12.91 0.84 27.27
C LEU A 154 11.83 1.86 26.89
N TYR A 155 11.08 2.30 27.90
CA TYR A 155 10.10 3.37 27.78
C TYR A 155 10.18 4.35 28.94
N CYS A 156 9.64 5.55 28.74
CA CYS A 156 9.70 6.59 29.75
C CYS A 156 8.53 6.48 30.75
N SER A 157 8.79 5.89 31.91
CA SER A 157 7.78 5.76 32.97
C SER A 157 7.49 7.11 33.62
N GLY A 158 6.24 7.59 33.52
CA GLY A 158 5.85 8.89 34.09
C GLY A 158 5.92 10.07 33.11
N GLY A 159 6.12 9.82 31.81
CA GLY A 159 5.99 10.84 30.76
C GLY A 159 7.08 11.91 30.81
N SER A 160 6.71 13.19 30.93
CA SER A 160 7.63 14.33 30.79
C SER A 160 8.64 14.53 31.93
N SER A 161 8.52 13.75 33.01
CA SER A 161 9.45 13.78 34.15
C SER A 161 9.74 12.36 34.64
N GLY A 162 9.92 11.45 33.69
CA GLY A 162 10.00 10.02 33.94
C GLY A 162 11.40 9.47 34.06
N THR A 163 11.47 8.14 34.19
CA THR A 163 12.70 7.37 34.06
C THR A 163 12.54 6.27 33.01
N CYS A 164 13.60 6.02 32.24
CA CYS A 164 13.62 4.91 31.29
C CYS A 164 13.61 3.60 32.06
N VAL A 165 12.63 2.75 31.78
CA VAL A 165 12.46 1.43 32.40
C VAL A 165 12.12 0.40 31.32
N PRO A 166 12.34 -0.90 31.57
CA PRO A 166 12.05 -1.93 30.58
C PRO A 166 10.60 -1.95 30.12
N THR A 167 10.40 -2.22 28.84
CA THR A 167 9.09 -2.52 28.25
C THR A 167 8.48 -3.79 28.85
N LYS A 168 7.22 -4.02 28.51
CA LYS A 168 6.38 -5.05 29.12
C LYS A 168 5.97 -6.08 28.07
N SER A 169 6.25 -7.33 28.41
CA SER A 169 5.87 -8.47 27.61
C SER A 169 4.37 -8.75 27.53
N ASN A 170 4.01 -9.66 26.63
CA ASN A 170 2.64 -10.12 26.40
C ASN A 170 1.86 -10.36 27.71
N LYS A 171 0.61 -9.88 27.74
CA LYS A 171 -0.35 -9.98 28.85
C LYS A 171 0.03 -9.21 30.13
N LYS A 172 1.13 -8.44 30.13
CA LYS A 172 1.46 -7.51 31.23
C LYS A 172 0.64 -6.23 31.12
N SER A 173 0.33 -5.62 32.25
CA SER A 173 -0.54 -4.45 32.29
C SER A 173 0.14 -3.20 31.75
N CYS A 174 -0.54 -2.49 30.86
CA CYS A 174 -0.07 -1.28 30.18
C CYS A 174 -1.16 -0.21 30.19
N SER A 175 -0.77 1.04 29.94
CA SER A 175 -1.71 2.13 29.64
C SER A 175 -1.54 2.73 28.26
N ASN A 176 -0.37 2.56 27.63
CA ASN A 176 -0.06 2.98 26.26
C ASN A 176 0.85 1.96 25.55
N ASP A 177 0.92 2.04 24.21
CA ASP A 177 1.64 1.08 23.37
C ASP A 177 3.14 1.02 23.68
N TYR A 178 3.78 2.17 23.97
CA TYR A 178 5.22 2.25 24.22
C TYR A 178 5.62 1.56 25.52
N GLU A 179 4.69 1.19 26.39
CA GLU A 179 4.99 0.37 27.56
C GLU A 179 5.21 -1.09 27.19
N CYS A 180 4.81 -1.52 26.00
CA CYS A 180 4.89 -2.92 25.56
C CYS A 180 6.19 -3.18 24.80
N ASP A 181 6.62 -4.45 24.77
CA ASP A 181 7.78 -4.85 23.96
C ASP A 181 7.53 -4.53 22.47
N PRO A 182 8.58 -4.31 21.65
CA PRO A 182 8.44 -4.18 20.20
C PRO A 182 7.61 -5.32 19.60
N GLY A 183 6.70 -5.00 18.67
CA GLY A 183 5.75 -5.96 18.11
C GLY A 183 4.46 -6.14 18.91
N TYR A 184 4.34 -5.46 20.06
CA TYR A 184 3.15 -5.48 20.91
C TYR A 184 2.59 -4.07 21.09
N GLY A 185 1.28 -3.97 21.23
CA GLY A 185 0.57 -2.74 21.59
C GLY A 185 -0.28 -2.91 22.85
N CYS A 186 -0.75 -1.80 23.40
CA CYS A 186 -1.57 -1.83 24.60
C CYS A 186 -3.05 -2.01 24.28
N TYR A 187 -3.57 -3.21 24.51
CA TYR A 187 -4.94 -3.57 24.20
C TYR A 187 -5.92 -2.94 25.19
N GLY A 188 -6.64 -1.89 24.75
CA GLY A 188 -7.69 -1.24 25.54
C GLY A 188 -7.23 -0.70 26.90
N SER A 189 -5.97 -0.24 27.01
CA SER A 189 -5.34 0.18 28.27
C SER A 189 -5.40 -0.89 29.37
N SER A 190 -5.30 -2.17 28.99
CA SER A 190 -5.41 -3.29 29.92
C SER A 190 -4.14 -4.12 29.99
N PHE A 191 -3.70 -4.68 28.86
CA PHE A 191 -2.49 -5.49 28.76
C PHE A 191 -1.85 -5.44 27.38
N CYS A 192 -0.56 -5.77 27.30
CA CYS A 192 0.18 -5.84 26.04
C CYS A 192 -0.27 -7.05 25.21
N LEU A 193 -0.66 -6.82 23.97
CA LEU A 193 -1.10 -7.81 23.00
C LEU A 193 -0.28 -7.65 21.72
N GLN A 194 0.07 -8.76 21.08
CA GLN A 194 0.85 -8.76 19.85
C GLN A 194 0.06 -8.07 18.73
N TYR A 195 0.73 -7.32 17.85
CA TYR A 195 0.08 -6.78 16.66
C TYR A 195 -0.39 -7.91 15.74
N PHE A 196 -1.46 -7.65 14.99
CA PHE A 196 -2.00 -8.57 13.98
C PHE A 196 -2.24 -10.01 14.48
N SER A 197 -2.65 -10.18 15.74
CA SER A 197 -2.79 -11.51 16.36
C SER A 197 -4.23 -11.99 16.52
N LEU A 198 -5.22 -11.12 16.34
CA LEU A 198 -6.64 -11.42 16.53
C LEU A 198 -7.30 -11.86 15.23
N ASP A 199 -8.05 -12.97 15.29
CA ASP A 199 -8.80 -13.52 14.17
C ASP A 199 -10.10 -12.73 13.92
N ASP A 200 -10.65 -12.87 12.71
CA ASP A 200 -11.94 -12.29 12.35
C ASP A 200 -13.06 -12.64 13.35
N GLY A 201 -13.80 -11.61 13.78
CA GLY A 201 -14.90 -11.71 14.72
C GLY A 201 -14.52 -11.66 16.20
N GLU A 202 -13.22 -11.73 16.53
CA GLU A 202 -12.71 -11.46 17.86
C GLU A 202 -12.92 -10.00 18.25
N ALA A 203 -13.12 -9.74 19.55
CA ALA A 203 -13.32 -8.37 20.02
C ALA A 203 -12.02 -7.59 19.94
N THR A 204 -12.10 -6.33 19.52
CA THR A 204 -10.97 -5.40 19.56
C THR A 204 -11.42 -3.96 19.79
N PHE A 205 -10.49 -3.11 20.24
CA PHE A 205 -10.66 -1.66 20.35
C PHE A 205 -9.86 -0.90 19.28
N ASP A 206 -8.97 -1.58 18.57
CA ASP A 206 -8.00 -1.00 17.65
C ASP A 206 -7.70 -2.03 16.54
N ASP A 207 -7.63 -1.58 15.30
CA ASP A 207 -7.49 -2.44 14.12
C ASP A 207 -6.08 -3.03 13.98
N LYS A 208 -5.07 -2.39 14.56
CA LYS A 208 -3.68 -2.88 14.60
C LYS A 208 -3.48 -4.25 15.24
N PHE A 209 -4.47 -4.75 15.97
CA PHE A 209 -4.43 -6.09 16.58
C PHE A 209 -5.09 -7.16 15.70
N CYS A 210 -5.85 -6.78 14.68
CA CYS A 210 -6.53 -7.72 13.80
C CYS A 210 -5.59 -8.22 12.72
N LYS A 211 -5.62 -9.51 12.39
CA LYS A 211 -4.84 -10.08 11.28
C LYS A 211 -5.12 -9.36 9.96
N SER A 212 -6.37 -8.96 9.73
CA SER A 212 -6.78 -8.17 8.58
C SER A 212 -6.39 -6.69 8.62
N GLY A 213 -5.81 -6.23 9.73
CA GLY A 213 -5.56 -4.81 9.99
C GLY A 213 -6.82 -3.95 10.02
N ILE A 214 -8.00 -4.55 10.19
CA ILE A 214 -9.28 -3.83 10.18
C ILE A 214 -10.19 -4.28 11.32
N SER A 215 -10.89 -3.30 11.90
CA SER A 215 -11.95 -3.55 12.86
C SER A 215 -13.25 -2.79 12.54
N LYS A 216 -14.38 -3.42 12.85
CA LYS A 216 -15.71 -2.82 12.78
C LYS A 216 -16.57 -3.27 13.95
N ASN A 217 -17.33 -2.32 14.53
CA ASN A 217 -18.20 -2.59 15.69
C ASN A 217 -17.47 -3.29 16.85
N TYR A 218 -16.23 -2.88 17.13
CA TYR A 218 -15.36 -3.45 18.16
C TYR A 218 -15.02 -4.93 17.95
N LYS A 219 -14.93 -5.35 16.69
CA LYS A 219 -14.49 -6.68 16.32
C LYS A 219 -13.55 -6.62 15.13
N CYS A 220 -12.60 -7.53 15.06
CA CYS A 220 -11.84 -7.76 13.85
C CYS A 220 -12.78 -8.20 12.73
N ASP A 221 -12.53 -7.69 11.53
CA ASP A 221 -13.37 -7.90 10.37
C ASP A 221 -12.50 -7.93 9.11
N SER A 222 -13.05 -8.48 8.04
CA SER A 222 -12.44 -8.55 6.72
C SER A 222 -13.45 -8.16 5.65
N VAL A 223 -13.02 -8.07 4.40
CA VAL A 223 -13.87 -7.69 3.27
C VAL A 223 -14.12 -8.90 2.38
N SER A 224 -15.40 -9.20 2.16
CA SER A 224 -15.85 -10.15 1.15
C SER A 224 -16.32 -9.41 -0.10
N ILE A 225 -15.99 -9.94 -1.28
CA ILE A 225 -16.37 -9.38 -2.57
C ILE A 225 -17.57 -10.12 -3.14
N TYR A 226 -18.54 -9.37 -3.66
CA TYR A 226 -19.76 -9.88 -4.27
C TYR A 226 -19.92 -9.34 -5.69
N VAL A 227 -20.36 -10.20 -6.60
CA VAL A 227 -20.72 -9.83 -7.98
C VAL A 227 -22.14 -10.33 -8.25
N ASN A 228 -23.03 -9.42 -8.66
CA ASN A 228 -24.47 -9.72 -8.82
C ASN A 228 -25.10 -10.37 -7.57
N GLY A 229 -24.65 -9.98 -6.37
CA GLY A 229 -25.14 -10.52 -5.10
C GLY A 229 -24.59 -11.89 -4.69
N ASN A 230 -23.68 -12.49 -5.47
CA ASN A 230 -23.00 -13.73 -5.10
C ASN A 230 -21.60 -13.44 -4.61
N LYS A 231 -21.20 -14.02 -3.46
CA LYS A 231 -19.82 -13.95 -2.99
C LYS A 231 -18.91 -14.64 -4.01
N VAL A 232 -17.85 -13.96 -4.42
CA VAL A 232 -16.82 -14.51 -5.30
C VAL A 232 -15.55 -14.78 -4.50
N SER A 233 -14.83 -15.85 -4.85
CA SER A 233 -13.50 -16.16 -4.30
C SER A 233 -12.42 -15.59 -5.21
N GLU A 234 -11.20 -15.48 -4.68
CA GLU A 234 -10.00 -15.16 -5.46
C GLU A 234 -9.90 -16.06 -6.71
N PRO A 235 -9.50 -15.52 -7.88
CA PRO A 235 -9.02 -14.14 -8.14
C PRO A 235 -10.12 -13.06 -8.28
N TRP A 236 -11.36 -13.34 -7.85
CA TRP A 236 -12.53 -12.45 -7.93
C TRP A 236 -12.91 -12.07 -9.35
N ALA A 237 -12.93 -13.08 -10.23
CA ALA A 237 -13.30 -12.92 -11.63
C ALA A 237 -14.74 -12.40 -11.82
N CYS A 238 -14.93 -11.55 -12.82
CA CYS A 238 -16.19 -10.91 -13.17
C CYS A 238 -16.32 -10.67 -14.68
N THR A 239 -17.50 -10.24 -15.13
CA THR A 239 -17.70 -9.74 -16.50
C THR A 239 -17.57 -8.22 -16.51
N ILE A 240 -16.85 -7.67 -17.50
CA ILE A 240 -16.65 -6.22 -17.64
C ILE A 240 -18.00 -5.49 -17.60
N GLY A 241 -18.04 -4.41 -16.82
CA GLY A 241 -19.25 -3.62 -16.58
C GLY A 241 -20.15 -4.14 -15.45
N GLN A 242 -19.90 -5.34 -14.90
CA GLN A 242 -20.53 -5.76 -13.65
C GLN A 242 -19.97 -4.95 -12.48
N THR A 243 -20.81 -4.74 -11.47
CA THR A 243 -20.42 -4.09 -10.22
C THR A 243 -19.89 -5.12 -9.24
N CYS A 244 -18.68 -4.86 -8.74
CA CYS A 244 -18.08 -5.55 -7.61
C CYS A 244 -18.46 -4.80 -6.33
N THR A 245 -19.10 -5.50 -5.39
CA THR A 245 -19.55 -4.94 -4.12
C THR A 245 -18.68 -5.48 -2.99
N TYR A 246 -18.08 -4.59 -2.20
CA TYR A 246 -17.19 -4.91 -1.08
C TYR A 246 -17.97 -4.76 0.22
N THR A 247 -18.05 -5.83 1.00
CA THR A 247 -18.86 -5.87 2.23
C THR A 247 -18.03 -6.42 3.39
N TRP A 248 -18.15 -5.80 4.57
CA TRP A 248 -17.58 -6.37 5.79
C TRP A 248 -18.14 -7.77 6.06
N THR A 249 -17.27 -8.74 6.29
CA THR A 249 -17.61 -10.15 6.44
C THR A 249 -18.45 -10.40 7.70
N ILE A 250 -18.09 -9.79 8.83
CA ILE A 250 -18.74 -9.98 10.13
C ILE A 250 -19.81 -8.92 10.37
N ALA A 251 -19.49 -7.65 10.13
CA ALA A 251 -20.43 -6.55 10.34
C ALA A 251 -21.52 -6.47 9.24
N GLY A 252 -21.35 -7.16 8.11
CA GLY A 252 -22.29 -7.18 7.00
C GLY A 252 -22.43 -5.82 6.29
N ASN A 253 -23.65 -5.51 5.81
CA ASN A 253 -24.02 -4.33 4.98
C ASN A 253 -23.74 -2.93 5.58
N SER A 254 -22.97 -2.84 6.67
CA SER A 254 -22.59 -1.57 7.30
C SER A 254 -21.49 -0.82 6.55
N TYR A 255 -20.82 -1.48 5.60
CA TYR A 255 -19.95 -0.88 4.60
C TYR A 255 -20.22 -1.56 3.27
N THR A 256 -20.54 -0.74 2.29
CA THR A 256 -20.79 -1.17 0.94
C THR A 256 -20.06 -0.16 0.08
N ASP A 257 -18.86 -0.53 -0.34
CA ASP A 257 -18.18 0.15 -1.44
C ASP A 257 -18.44 -0.64 -2.71
N SER A 258 -18.28 0.02 -3.85
CA SER A 258 -18.45 -0.61 -5.14
C SER A 258 -17.46 -0.09 -6.17
N SER A 259 -16.99 -1.00 -7.00
CA SER A 259 -16.18 -0.71 -8.17
C SER A 259 -16.77 -1.42 -9.40
N THR A 260 -16.34 -1.00 -10.57
CA THR A 260 -16.64 -1.72 -11.81
C THR A 260 -15.58 -2.79 -12.03
N CYS A 261 -16.00 -3.93 -12.56
CA CYS A 261 -15.09 -4.99 -13.04
C CYS A 261 -14.08 -4.44 -14.05
N GLU A 262 -12.79 -4.65 -13.79
CA GLU A 262 -11.68 -4.16 -14.60
C GLU A 262 -11.24 -5.18 -15.65
N CYS A 263 -10.70 -4.70 -16.77
CA CYS A 263 -10.31 -5.50 -17.93
C CYS A 263 -9.04 -6.32 -17.65
N ASP A 264 -9.04 -7.59 -18.09
CA ASP A 264 -7.94 -8.55 -17.90
C ASP A 264 -6.78 -8.42 -18.92
N GLY A 265 -6.89 -7.46 -19.86
CA GLY A 265 -5.94 -7.24 -20.95
C GLY A 265 -6.05 -8.22 -22.12
N LYS A 266 -7.02 -9.14 -22.18
CA LYS A 266 -7.07 -10.22 -23.20
C LYS A 266 -7.87 -9.87 -24.46
N GLY A 267 -8.49 -8.70 -24.53
CA GLY A 267 -9.40 -8.39 -25.63
C GLY A 267 -10.79 -9.06 -25.52
N SER A 268 -11.16 -9.53 -24.33
CA SER A 268 -12.39 -10.27 -24.03
C SER A 268 -13.42 -9.40 -23.31
N ASN A 269 -14.49 -10.02 -22.79
CA ASN A 269 -15.44 -9.41 -21.84
C ASN A 269 -15.20 -9.86 -20.39
N THR A 270 -14.08 -10.53 -20.12
CA THR A 270 -13.70 -11.03 -18.80
C THR A 270 -12.81 -10.01 -18.09
N GLY A 271 -12.85 -10.07 -16.76
CA GLY A 271 -12.17 -9.12 -15.91
C GLY A 271 -12.09 -9.60 -14.47
N TYR A 272 -11.57 -8.74 -13.61
CA TYR A 272 -11.44 -9.00 -12.19
C TYR A 272 -11.92 -7.80 -11.38
N CYS A 273 -12.43 -8.08 -10.19
CA CYS A 273 -12.75 -7.01 -9.25
C CYS A 273 -11.46 -6.39 -8.74
N PRO A 274 -11.28 -5.06 -8.80
CA PRO A 274 -10.06 -4.42 -8.32
C PRO A 274 -9.86 -4.63 -6.82
N ILE A 275 -8.61 -4.61 -6.38
CA ILE A 275 -8.29 -4.64 -4.96
C ILE A 275 -8.18 -3.21 -4.42
N ARG A 276 -9.15 -2.80 -3.60
CA ARG A 276 -9.12 -1.46 -2.97
C ARG A 276 -8.27 -1.41 -1.71
N ASP A 277 -8.32 -2.46 -0.92
CA ASP A 277 -7.56 -2.58 0.32
C ASP A 277 -7.09 -4.02 0.45
N LEU A 278 -5.93 -4.30 -0.12
CA LEU A 278 -5.36 -5.63 -0.28
C LEU A 278 -5.24 -6.41 1.04
N PRO A 279 -4.79 -5.80 2.15
CA PRO A 279 -4.73 -6.48 3.44
C PRO A 279 -6.11 -6.76 4.08
N ALA A 280 -7.17 -6.12 3.58
CA ALA A 280 -8.51 -6.21 4.12
C ALA A 280 -9.30 -7.42 3.62
N ILE A 281 -8.95 -7.93 2.44
CA ILE A 281 -9.80 -8.87 1.72
C ILE A 281 -9.62 -10.27 2.28
N THR A 282 -10.75 -10.91 2.64
CA THR A 282 -10.75 -12.28 3.15
C THR A 282 -10.04 -13.24 2.20
N GLY A 283 -9.07 -14.01 2.71
CA GLY A 283 -8.25 -14.94 1.93
C GLY A 283 -6.90 -14.36 1.51
N TYR A 284 -6.77 -13.03 1.48
CA TYR A 284 -5.52 -12.31 1.28
C TYR A 284 -4.95 -11.76 2.60
N SER A 285 -5.86 -11.36 3.49
CA SER A 285 -5.60 -10.73 4.77
C SER A 285 -4.79 -11.56 5.75
N ASP A 286 -4.90 -12.88 5.67
CA ASP A 286 -4.57 -13.74 6.80
C ASP A 286 -3.05 -13.87 7.01
N ASP A 287 -2.26 -13.72 5.93
CA ASP A 287 -0.80 -13.86 5.95
C ASP A 287 -0.04 -12.54 5.70
N PHE A 288 -0.70 -11.52 5.11
CA PHE A 288 -0.01 -10.28 4.71
C PHE A 288 0.57 -9.51 5.90
N TYR A 289 -0.25 -9.24 6.92
CA TYR A 289 0.23 -8.51 8.11
C TYR A 289 1.05 -9.38 9.06
N GLU A 290 0.88 -10.70 9.00
CA GLU A 290 1.69 -11.64 9.79
C GLU A 290 3.18 -11.56 9.43
N LYS A 291 3.50 -11.32 8.15
CA LYS A 291 4.88 -11.09 7.69
C LYS A 291 5.55 -9.84 8.25
N PHE A 292 4.77 -8.90 8.78
CA PHE A 292 5.29 -7.70 9.44
C PHE A 292 5.24 -7.81 10.96
N GLN A 293 5.02 -9.00 11.52
CA GLN A 293 5.26 -9.23 12.93
C GLN A 293 6.77 -9.18 13.21
N TYR A 294 7.13 -8.53 14.30
CA TYR A 294 8.49 -8.42 14.79
C TYR A 294 8.48 -8.57 16.32
N ASP A 295 9.62 -8.87 16.92
CA ASP A 295 9.79 -9.00 18.37
C ASP A 295 10.94 -8.16 18.92
N SER A 296 11.59 -7.38 18.05
CA SER A 296 12.75 -6.57 18.36
C SER A 296 12.74 -5.25 17.56
N SER A 297 13.44 -4.25 18.07
CA SER A 297 13.65 -2.96 17.41
C SER A 297 14.88 -2.29 18.01
N ASP A 298 15.74 -1.71 17.18
CA ASP A 298 16.81 -0.82 17.65
C ASP A 298 16.29 0.57 18.01
N CYS A 299 15.07 0.91 17.58
CA CYS A 299 14.40 2.14 17.93
C CYS A 299 13.62 2.01 19.25
N SER A 300 13.18 3.16 19.77
CA SER A 300 12.33 3.25 20.95
C SER A 300 11.10 4.11 20.70
N GLY A 301 10.14 4.04 21.63
CA GLY A 301 8.93 4.86 21.58
C GLY A 301 8.13 4.63 20.30
N SER A 302 7.66 5.70 19.66
CA SER A 302 6.74 5.61 18.52
C SER A 302 7.29 4.79 17.34
N MET A 303 8.59 4.85 17.09
CA MET A 303 9.24 4.17 15.96
C MET A 303 9.32 2.65 16.15
N ALA A 304 9.37 2.17 17.39
CA ALA A 304 9.36 0.74 17.72
C ALA A 304 7.96 0.10 17.64
N HIS A 305 6.92 0.90 17.39
CA HIS A 305 5.51 0.50 17.45
C HIS A 305 4.73 0.90 16.20
N ILE A 306 5.43 1.04 15.06
CA ILE A 306 4.79 1.33 13.78
C ILE A 306 4.03 0.09 13.32
N THR A 307 2.74 0.28 13.04
CA THR A 307 1.85 -0.74 12.47
C THR A 307 1.28 -0.34 11.12
N SER A 308 1.54 0.89 10.68
CA SER A 308 1.03 1.41 9.40
C SER A 308 1.97 1.04 8.25
N LEU A 309 1.39 0.46 7.20
CA LEU A 309 2.10 0.09 5.97
C LEU A 309 2.79 1.25 5.25
N ASN A 310 2.40 2.50 5.54
CA ASN A 310 3.00 3.68 4.92
C ASN A 310 4.36 4.05 5.53
N TYR A 311 4.72 3.46 6.67
CA TYR A 311 5.94 3.79 7.42
C TYR A 311 6.81 2.55 7.68
N LEU A 312 6.66 1.47 6.90
CA LEU A 312 7.47 0.25 7.06
C LEU A 312 8.96 0.46 6.79
N SER A 313 9.33 1.46 5.97
CA SER A 313 10.74 1.84 5.80
C SER A 313 11.39 2.24 7.12
N SER A 314 10.62 2.82 8.06
CA SER A 314 11.10 3.09 9.41
C SER A 314 11.32 1.81 10.20
N LEU A 315 10.51 0.76 10.01
CA LEU A 315 10.76 -0.54 10.66
C LEU A 315 12.04 -1.20 10.15
N VAL A 316 12.34 -1.12 8.85
CA VAL A 316 13.65 -1.55 8.31
C VAL A 316 14.78 -0.74 8.90
N TYR A 317 14.62 0.58 8.93
CA TYR A 317 15.61 1.47 9.52
C TYR A 317 15.88 1.13 11.00
N CYS A 318 14.83 0.77 11.73
CA CYS A 318 14.91 0.34 13.13
C CYS A 318 15.30 -1.13 13.31
N ASN A 319 15.71 -1.84 12.25
CA ASN A 319 16.01 -3.27 12.26
C ASN A 319 14.90 -4.15 12.86
N SER A 320 13.64 -3.69 12.82
CA SER A 320 12.48 -4.46 13.28
C SER A 320 12.03 -5.47 12.25
N ILE A 321 12.17 -5.14 10.97
CA ILE A 321 11.97 -6.06 9.85
C ILE A 321 13.19 -5.94 8.92
N ASP A 322 13.43 -6.94 8.09
CA ASP A 322 14.49 -6.90 7.09
C ASP A 322 14.04 -6.18 5.80
N GLN A 323 15.01 -5.98 4.90
CA GLN A 323 14.76 -5.37 3.60
C GLN A 323 13.80 -6.23 2.76
N ASP A 324 13.86 -7.55 2.89
CA ASP A 324 12.99 -8.49 2.17
C ASP A 324 11.52 -8.26 2.53
N GLY A 325 11.20 -7.98 3.80
CA GLY A 325 9.86 -7.58 4.21
C GLY A 325 9.38 -6.29 3.55
N LEU A 326 10.22 -5.26 3.45
CA LEU A 326 9.86 -4.02 2.76
C LEU A 326 9.67 -4.23 1.25
N ASP A 327 10.52 -5.04 0.64
CA ASP A 327 10.43 -5.39 -0.78
C ASP A 327 9.14 -6.18 -1.05
N TYR A 328 8.80 -7.15 -0.21
CA TYR A 328 7.51 -7.87 -0.24
C TYR A 328 6.32 -6.90 -0.17
N ARG A 329 6.32 -5.94 0.76
CA ARG A 329 5.25 -4.93 0.83
C ARG A 329 5.13 -4.14 -0.47
N ASN A 330 6.25 -3.67 -1.01
CA ASN A 330 6.23 -2.88 -2.24
C ASN A 330 5.69 -3.69 -3.41
N GLU A 331 6.11 -4.96 -3.52
CA GLU A 331 5.63 -5.91 -4.51
C GLU A 331 4.12 -6.11 -4.41
N MET A 332 3.61 -6.37 -3.20
CA MET A 332 2.17 -6.57 -2.97
C MET A 332 1.34 -5.31 -3.29
N ILE A 333 1.88 -4.10 -3.10
CA ILE A 333 1.21 -2.87 -3.51
C ILE A 333 1.16 -2.74 -5.03
N MET A 334 2.21 -3.13 -5.73
CA MET A 334 2.17 -3.12 -7.18
C MET A 334 1.22 -4.18 -7.74
N ILE A 335 1.22 -5.39 -7.16
CA ILE A 335 0.24 -6.44 -7.49
C ILE A 335 -1.19 -5.95 -7.23
N LYS A 336 -1.44 -5.28 -6.10
CA LYS A 336 -2.74 -4.64 -5.80
C LYS A 336 -3.17 -3.71 -6.93
N GLU A 337 -2.29 -2.81 -7.31
CA GLU A 337 -2.54 -1.76 -8.30
C GLU A 337 -2.71 -2.32 -9.73
N ALA A 338 -2.07 -3.46 -10.02
CA ALA A 338 -2.13 -4.15 -11.30
C ALA A 338 -2.95 -5.44 -11.25
N TRP A 339 -3.81 -5.63 -10.24
CA TRP A 339 -4.41 -6.93 -9.91
C TRP A 339 -5.05 -7.62 -11.10
N SER A 340 -5.85 -6.89 -11.87
CA SER A 340 -6.58 -7.42 -13.02
C SER A 340 -5.66 -7.95 -14.12
N LEU A 341 -4.43 -7.43 -14.22
CA LEU A 341 -3.39 -7.87 -15.16
C LEU A 341 -2.53 -8.98 -14.57
N TYR A 342 -2.21 -8.91 -13.27
CA TYR A 342 -1.54 -9.97 -12.51
C TYR A 342 -2.35 -11.27 -12.55
N ALA A 343 -3.61 -11.22 -12.11
CA ALA A 343 -4.51 -12.37 -12.05
C ALA A 343 -4.81 -12.98 -13.43
N SER A 344 -4.60 -12.23 -14.52
CA SER A 344 -4.81 -12.71 -15.87
C SER A 344 -3.59 -13.39 -16.48
N GLY A 345 -2.39 -13.12 -15.95
CA GLY A 345 -1.10 -13.53 -16.50
C GLY A 345 -0.75 -12.88 -17.84
N GLN A 346 -1.48 -11.83 -18.24
CA GLN A 346 -1.39 -11.29 -19.61
C GLN A 346 -0.07 -10.53 -19.87
N ILE A 347 0.59 -10.06 -18.81
CA ILE A 347 1.81 -9.25 -18.90
C ILE A 347 3.02 -9.89 -18.22
N ASP A 348 2.93 -11.15 -17.80
CA ASP A 348 4.00 -11.82 -17.04
C ASP A 348 5.35 -11.79 -17.77
N ASP A 349 5.33 -11.93 -19.09
CA ASP A 349 6.52 -11.91 -19.94
C ASP A 349 7.31 -10.58 -19.87
N CYS A 350 6.70 -9.48 -19.41
CA CYS A 350 7.34 -8.17 -19.32
C CYS A 350 7.12 -7.43 -18.00
N ALA A 351 6.31 -7.94 -17.07
CA ALA A 351 5.95 -7.24 -15.84
C ALA A 351 7.16 -6.89 -14.97
N SER A 352 8.05 -7.87 -14.75
CA SER A 352 9.26 -7.70 -13.94
C SER A 352 10.24 -6.73 -14.59
N ASP A 353 10.50 -6.88 -15.89
CA ASP A 353 11.37 -5.96 -16.66
C ASP A 353 10.82 -4.51 -16.71
N MET A 354 9.52 -4.33 -16.49
CA MET A 354 8.88 -3.02 -16.40
C MET A 354 8.83 -2.44 -14.99
N GLY A 355 9.25 -3.21 -13.97
CA GLY A 355 9.10 -2.85 -12.57
C GLY A 355 7.65 -2.71 -12.16
N ILE A 356 6.75 -3.50 -12.76
CA ILE A 356 5.34 -3.59 -12.32
C ILE A 356 5.29 -4.59 -11.18
N PHE A 357 5.45 -5.88 -11.45
CA PHE A 357 5.50 -6.95 -10.46
C PHE A 357 6.37 -8.09 -10.98
N ASP A 358 6.87 -8.93 -10.09
CA ASP A 358 7.52 -10.19 -10.43
C ASP A 358 6.50 -11.33 -10.48
N PRO A 359 6.21 -11.92 -11.66
CA PRO A 359 5.23 -13.00 -11.78
C PRO A 359 5.63 -14.30 -11.08
N SER A 360 6.91 -14.44 -10.70
CA SER A 360 7.38 -15.59 -9.93
C SER A 360 7.13 -15.43 -8.43
N GLU A 361 6.91 -14.20 -7.98
CA GLU A 361 6.51 -13.89 -6.62
C GLU A 361 4.99 -14.02 -6.51
N ASP A 362 4.52 -15.25 -6.27
CA ASP A 362 3.12 -15.47 -5.90
C ASP A 362 2.93 -15.19 -4.41
N ILE A 363 1.76 -14.70 -4.02
CA ILE A 363 1.36 -14.48 -2.63
C ILE A 363 1.56 -15.77 -1.81
N ASP A 364 1.22 -16.92 -2.41
CA ASP A 364 1.41 -18.25 -1.83
C ASP A 364 2.88 -18.73 -1.83
N SER A 365 3.73 -18.18 -2.71
CA SER A 365 5.11 -18.67 -2.90
C SER A 365 6.04 -18.30 -1.75
N TRP A 366 5.84 -17.14 -1.13
CA TRP A 366 6.61 -16.66 0.01
C TRP A 366 6.45 -17.55 1.25
N ASP A 367 5.26 -18.11 1.48
CA ASP A 367 5.01 -19.01 2.62
C ASP A 367 5.60 -20.41 2.35
N SER A 368 5.74 -20.78 1.08
CA SER A 368 6.28 -22.07 0.66
C SER A 368 7.82 -22.16 0.68
N ALA A 369 8.52 -21.01 0.61
CA ALA A 369 9.98 -20.95 0.63
C ALA A 369 10.57 -21.45 1.96
N GLU A 370 9.95 -21.10 3.10
CA GLU A 370 10.34 -21.63 4.41
C GLU A 370 10.11 -23.15 4.51
N PHE A 371 8.99 -23.62 3.95
CA PHE A 371 8.64 -25.05 3.95
C PHE A 371 9.60 -25.87 3.09
N LEU A 372 10.05 -25.35 1.95
CA LEU A 372 11.05 -25.99 1.08
C LEU A 372 12.45 -25.99 1.72
N ALA A 373 12.84 -24.92 2.41
CA ALA A 373 14.11 -24.85 3.15
C ALA A 373 14.16 -25.90 4.29
N LEU A 374 13.07 -26.02 5.06
CA LEU A 374 12.91 -27.04 6.12
C LEU A 374 12.87 -28.46 5.54
N SER A 375 12.18 -28.65 4.42
CA SER A 375 12.10 -29.95 3.72
C SER A 375 13.47 -30.38 3.17
N GLY A 376 14.25 -29.44 2.63
CA GLY A 376 15.61 -29.68 2.14
C GLY A 376 16.59 -30.06 3.26
N LEU A 377 16.49 -29.40 4.42
CA LEU A 377 17.29 -29.71 5.62
C LEU A 377 17.00 -31.11 6.17
N LEU A 378 15.74 -31.55 6.14
CA LEU A 378 15.33 -32.90 6.54
C LEU A 378 15.82 -34.00 5.57
N ILE A 379 16.00 -33.67 4.29
CA ILE A 379 16.56 -34.59 3.29
C ILE A 379 18.09 -34.68 3.41
N LEU A 380 18.77 -33.60 3.84
CA LEU A 380 20.22 -33.60 4.08
C LEU A 380 20.64 -34.25 5.41
N LEU A 381 19.69 -34.40 6.34
CA LEU A 381 19.89 -35.04 7.65
C LEU A 381 19.51 -36.54 7.69
N ASN A 382 19.01 -37.09 6.57
CA ASN A 382 18.83 -38.52 6.34
C ASN A 382 19.84 -39.04 5.31
#